data_AF-A0A943MS86-F1
#
_entry.id   AF-A0A943MS86-F1
#
_cell.length_a   1.000
_cell.length_b   1.000
_cell.length_c   1.000
_cell.angle_alpha   90.00
_cell.angle_beta   90.00
_cell.angle_gamma   90.00
#
_symmetry.space_group_name_H-M   'P 1'
#
loop_
_entity.id
_entity.type
_entity.pdbx_description
1 polymer ?
#
loop_
_entity_poly.entity_id
_entity_poly.type
_entity_poly.pdbx_seq_one_letter_code
_entity_poly.pdbx_strand_id
1 'polypeptide(L)'
;ACGRTHARMDTVMGRTDDMLIIKGVNVFPSQIESVLVGMEHVGPHYQLIVRKKNFLDTLEVKVELNNGELLQSYGELEAVQHKIHDRLKSVLGLETKVTLAEPKSLERFQGKAKRILDLRNEPEE
;
A
#
# COMPACT_ATOMS: atom_id res chain seq x y z
N ALA A 1 40.34 -12.99 3.53
CA ALA A 1 40.14 -12.34 2.21
C ALA A 1 40.40 -13.37 1.11
N CYS A 2 39.64 -13.36 0.00
CA CYS A 2 39.69 -14.41 -1.03
C CYS A 2 40.67 -14.16 -2.19
N GLY A 3 41.59 -13.18 -2.07
CA GLY A 3 42.62 -12.88 -3.08
C GLY A 3 42.22 -11.94 -4.23
N ARG A 4 40.95 -11.49 -4.29
CA ARG A 4 40.49 -10.52 -5.31
C ARG A 4 40.81 -9.08 -4.90
N THR A 5 41.19 -8.24 -5.87
CA THR A 5 41.58 -6.82 -5.69
C THR A 5 40.44 -5.81 -5.92
N HIS A 6 39.23 -6.28 -6.23
CA HIS A 6 38.07 -5.41 -6.43
C HIS A 6 37.62 -4.72 -5.14
N ALA A 7 36.99 -3.55 -5.29
CA ALA A 7 36.29 -2.89 -4.21
C ALA A 7 35.20 -3.82 -3.63
N ARG A 8 35.11 -3.90 -2.30
CA ARG A 8 34.07 -4.65 -1.60
C ARG A 8 32.98 -3.68 -1.18
N MET A 9 31.73 -4.05 -1.42
CA MET A 9 30.56 -3.34 -0.90
C MET A 9 29.98 -4.11 0.28
N ASP A 10 29.51 -3.38 1.29
CA ASP A 10 28.67 -3.95 2.33
C ASP A 10 27.24 -4.22 1.80
N THR A 11 26.46 -4.96 2.58
CA THR A 11 25.06 -5.25 2.27
C THR A 11 24.24 -3.97 2.13
N VAL A 12 23.36 -3.92 1.13
CA VAL A 12 22.46 -2.77 0.91
C VAL A 12 21.48 -2.66 2.08
N MET A 13 21.63 -1.61 2.90
CA MET A 13 20.83 -1.40 4.11
C MET A 13 19.48 -0.71 3.85
N GLY A 14 19.27 -0.12 2.68
CA GLY A 14 18.04 0.60 2.36
C GLY A 14 18.11 1.36 1.05
N ARG A 15 17.05 2.12 0.76
CA ARG A 15 16.93 2.97 -0.42
C ARG A 15 16.55 4.40 0.00
N THR A 16 16.90 5.37 -0.83
CA THR A 16 16.52 6.78 -0.65
C THR A 16 15.14 7.10 -1.25
N ASP A 17 14.64 6.22 -2.12
CA ASP A 17 13.29 6.30 -2.66
C ASP A 17 12.26 5.64 -1.73
N ASP A 18 10.98 5.85 -2.02
CA ASP A 18 9.86 5.31 -1.23
C ASP A 18 9.44 3.91 -1.74
N MET A 19 10.36 3.13 -2.33
CA MET A 19 10.06 1.82 -2.91
C MET A 19 9.86 0.75 -1.83
N LEU A 20 8.80 -0.03 -1.98
CA LEU A 20 8.50 -1.18 -1.14
C LEU A 20 8.76 -2.48 -1.88
N ILE A 21 9.24 -3.50 -1.16
CA ILE A 21 9.39 -4.87 -1.68
C ILE A 21 8.35 -5.72 -0.96
N ILE A 22 7.36 -6.23 -1.70
CA ILE A 22 6.28 -7.06 -1.16
C ILE A 22 6.29 -8.38 -1.93
N LYS A 23 6.55 -9.50 -1.23
CA LYS A 23 6.65 -10.84 -1.84
C LYS A 23 7.61 -10.90 -3.05
N GLY A 24 8.69 -10.10 -3.01
CA GLY A 24 9.69 -10.02 -4.09
C GLY A 24 9.30 -9.10 -5.26
N VAL A 25 8.14 -8.44 -5.20
CA VAL A 25 7.70 -7.45 -6.20
C VAL A 25 8.03 -6.05 -5.71
N ASN A 26 8.59 -5.21 -6.60
CA ASN A 26 8.85 -3.80 -6.33
C ASN A 26 7.56 -2.99 -6.52
N VAL A 27 7.13 -2.29 -5.48
CA VAL A 27 5.92 -1.49 -5.44
C VAL A 27 6.27 -0.05 -5.16
N PHE A 28 5.80 0.87 -6.01
CA PHE A 28 5.95 2.30 -5.80
C PHE A 28 4.61 2.93 -5.39
N PRO A 29 4.57 3.82 -4.38
CA PRO A 29 3.35 4.52 -3.99
C PRO A 29 2.66 5.25 -5.15
N SER A 30 3.44 5.79 -6.10
CA SER A 30 2.94 6.47 -7.30
C SER A 30 2.11 5.56 -8.22
N GLN A 31 2.38 4.25 -8.25
CA GLN A 31 1.58 3.28 -9.01
C GLN A 31 0.23 3.04 -8.35
N ILE A 32 0.17 3.11 -7.02
CA ILE A 32 -1.08 2.98 -6.29
C ILE A 32 -1.91 4.25 -6.47
N GLU A 33 -1.27 5.42 -6.41
CA GLU A 33 -1.92 6.70 -6.69
C GLU A 33 -2.57 6.74 -8.06
N SER A 34 -1.86 6.29 -9.11
CA SER A 34 -2.41 6.29 -10.46
C SER A 34 -3.61 5.35 -10.64
N VAL A 35 -3.71 4.30 -9.80
CA VAL A 35 -4.88 3.41 -9.76
C VAL A 35 -6.05 4.07 -9.06
N LEU A 36 -5.81 4.73 -7.93
CA LEU A 36 -6.86 5.37 -7.13
C LEU A 36 -7.39 6.65 -7.80
N VAL A 37 -6.54 7.37 -8.53
CA VAL A 37 -6.92 8.55 -9.31
C VAL A 37 -7.91 8.15 -10.41
N GLY A 38 -9.07 8.80 -10.42
CA GLY A 38 -10.14 8.55 -11.39
C GLY A 38 -11.10 7.42 -11.01
N MET A 39 -10.97 6.84 -9.81
CA MET A 39 -11.99 5.96 -9.27
C MET A 39 -13.14 6.77 -8.66
N GLU A 40 -14.36 6.45 -9.07
CA GLU A 40 -15.56 7.05 -8.51
C GLU A 40 -15.70 6.66 -7.03
N HIS A 41 -16.17 7.59 -6.20
CA HIS A 41 -16.38 7.41 -4.76
C HIS A 41 -15.13 7.22 -3.88
N VAL A 42 -13.93 7.22 -4.47
CA VAL A 42 -12.65 7.12 -3.75
C VAL A 42 -12.06 8.50 -3.52
N GLY A 43 -11.68 8.77 -2.27
CA GLY A 43 -10.98 9.97 -1.86
C GLY A 43 -9.50 9.98 -2.22
N PRO A 44 -8.86 11.16 -2.20
CA PRO A 44 -7.44 11.31 -2.51
C PRO A 44 -6.53 10.77 -1.39
N HIS A 45 -7.10 10.43 -0.23
CA HIS A 45 -6.37 9.98 0.94
C HIS A 45 -6.36 8.44 1.02
N TYR A 46 -5.16 7.90 1.18
CA TYR A 46 -4.94 6.48 1.35
C TYR A 46 -3.75 6.24 2.29
N GLN A 47 -3.70 5.02 2.84
CA GLN A 47 -2.61 4.55 3.67
C GLN A 47 -2.23 3.14 3.22
N LEU A 48 -0.93 2.91 3.07
CA LEU A 48 -0.31 1.63 2.79
C LEU A 48 0.16 1.04 4.10
N ILE A 49 -0.40 -0.10 4.47
CA ILE A 49 -0.01 -0.82 5.68
C ILE A 49 0.72 -2.08 5.24
N VAL A 50 2.01 -2.13 5.54
CA VAL A 50 2.85 -3.28 5.26
C VAL A 50 2.94 -4.12 6.52
N ARG A 51 2.55 -5.39 6.44
CA ARG A 51 2.66 -6.34 7.55
C ARG A 51 3.46 -7.55 7.12
N LYS A 52 3.89 -8.33 8.11
CA LYS A 52 4.50 -9.63 7.88
C LYS A 52 3.57 -10.72 8.40
N LYS A 53 2.99 -11.50 7.48
CA LYS A 53 2.15 -12.65 7.82
C LYS A 53 2.97 -13.92 7.66
N ASN A 54 3.26 -14.60 8.77
CA ASN A 54 4.20 -15.71 8.84
C ASN A 54 5.62 -15.31 8.34
N PHE A 55 5.91 -15.59 7.07
CA PHE A 55 7.19 -15.33 6.42
C PHE A 55 7.05 -14.45 5.17
N LEU A 56 5.83 -14.03 4.83
CA LEU A 56 5.54 -13.26 3.63
C LEU A 56 5.09 -11.86 3.99
N ASP A 57 5.65 -10.88 3.30
CA ASP A 57 5.18 -9.51 3.39
C ASP A 57 3.79 -9.40 2.75
N THR A 58 2.89 -8.70 3.40
CA THR A 58 1.54 -8.41 2.92
C THR A 58 1.35 -6.91 2.83
N LEU A 59 0.59 -6.48 1.83
CA LEU A 59 0.25 -5.09 1.61
C LEU A 59 -1.27 -4.92 1.75
N GLU A 60 -1.66 -4.05 2.67
CA GLU A 60 -3.02 -3.55 2.80
C GLU A 60 -3.07 -2.09 2.31
N VAL A 61 -3.98 -1.81 1.39
CA VAL A 61 -4.27 -0.47 0.87
C VAL A 61 -5.57 -0.02 1.52
N LYS A 62 -5.46 0.88 2.49
CA LYS A 62 -6.60 1.51 3.16
C LYS A 62 -6.94 2.79 2.42
N VAL A 63 -8.17 2.90 1.93
CA VAL A 63 -8.61 3.98 1.03
C VAL A 63 -9.82 4.68 1.65
N GLU A 64 -9.78 6.00 1.69
CA GLU A 64 -10.89 6.81 2.20
C GLU A 64 -12.01 6.94 1.16
N LEU A 65 -13.26 6.87 1.59
CA LEU A 65 -14.42 7.15 0.73
C LEU A 65 -14.68 8.67 0.63
N ASN A 66 -15.18 9.12 -0.52
CA ASN A 66 -15.53 10.54 -0.73
C ASN A 66 -16.74 10.99 0.08
N ASN A 67 -17.79 10.16 0.13
CA ASN A 67 -19.05 10.44 0.82
C ASN A 67 -19.45 9.25 1.70
N GLY A 68 -20.18 9.55 2.78
CA GLY A 68 -20.68 8.53 3.71
C GLY A 68 -21.96 7.84 3.23
N GLU A 69 -22.54 8.28 2.11
CA GLU A 69 -23.80 7.73 1.59
C GLU A 69 -23.65 6.25 1.19
N LEU A 70 -22.49 5.90 0.62
CA LEU A 70 -22.13 4.51 0.29
C LEU A 70 -22.04 3.60 1.52
N LEU A 71 -21.83 4.15 2.72
CA LEU A 71 -21.80 3.34 3.95
C LEU A 71 -23.15 2.67 4.24
N GLN A 72 -24.23 3.13 3.61
CA GLN A 72 -25.59 2.59 3.79
C GLN A 72 -25.90 1.41 2.87
N SER A 73 -25.09 1.16 1.84
CA SER A 73 -25.29 0.10 0.85
C SER A 73 -24.10 -0.85 0.81
N TYR A 74 -24.23 -2.01 1.46
CA TYR A 74 -23.17 -3.01 1.53
C TYR A 74 -22.75 -3.52 0.13
N GLY A 75 -23.71 -3.73 -0.78
CA GLY A 75 -23.42 -4.22 -2.12
C GLY A 75 -22.62 -3.24 -2.97
N GLU A 76 -22.85 -1.94 -2.80
CA GLU A 76 -22.07 -0.91 -3.52
C GLU A 76 -20.65 -0.77 -2.95
N LEU A 77 -20.49 -0.88 -1.62
CA LEU A 77 -19.17 -0.92 -0.99
C LEU A 77 -18.34 -2.10 -1.48
N GLU A 78 -18.94 -3.30 -1.51
CA GLU A 78 -18.27 -4.50 -1.99
C GLU A 78 -17.86 -4.37 -3.46
N ALA A 79 -18.74 -3.82 -4.31
CA ALA A 79 -18.44 -3.56 -5.71
C ALA A 79 -17.27 -2.57 -5.89
N VAL A 80 -17.23 -1.49 -5.12
CA VAL A 80 -16.13 -0.51 -5.14
C VAL A 80 -14.83 -1.16 -4.65
N GLN A 81 -14.87 -1.89 -3.53
CA GLN A 81 -13.71 -2.59 -2.99
C GLN A 81 -13.14 -3.60 -4.00
N HIS A 82 -14.00 -4.39 -4.64
CA HIS A 82 -13.59 -5.37 -5.65
C HIS A 82 -12.99 -4.70 -6.88
N LYS A 83 -13.59 -3.59 -7.34
CA LYS A 83 -13.06 -2.81 -8.48
C LYS A 83 -11.68 -2.23 -8.18
N ILE A 84 -11.44 -1.73 -6.96
CA ILE A 84 -10.12 -1.23 -6.54
C ILE A 84 -9.13 -2.39 -6.51
N HIS A 85 -9.53 -3.50 -5.88
CA HIS A 85 -8.71 -4.70 -5.77
C HIS A 85 -8.23 -5.20 -7.14
N ASP A 86 -9.14 -5.38 -8.10
CA ASP A 86 -8.82 -5.93 -9.42
C ASP A 86 -7.89 -5.01 -10.22
N ARG A 87 -8.08 -3.69 -10.09
CA ARG A 87 -7.23 -2.71 -10.76
C ARG A 87 -5.84 -2.66 -10.14
N LEU A 88 -5.74 -2.72 -8.81
CA LEU A 88 -4.45 -2.82 -8.11
C LEU A 88 -3.73 -4.11 -8.49
N LYS A 89 -4.42 -5.25 -8.52
CA LYS A 89 -3.86 -6.52 -8.95
C LYS A 89 -3.35 -6.47 -10.39
N SER A 90 -4.08 -5.80 -11.28
CA SER A 90 -3.69 -5.64 -12.69
C SER A 90 -2.45 -4.77 -12.88
N VAL A 91 -2.32 -3.67 -12.10
CA VAL A 91 -1.20 -2.73 -12.23
C VAL A 91 0.03 -3.18 -11.46
N LEU A 92 -0.15 -3.70 -10.25
CA LEU A 92 0.94 -4.12 -9.37
C LEU A 92 1.39 -5.57 -9.63
N GLY A 93 0.51 -6.40 -10.19
CA GLY A 93 0.78 -7.83 -10.40
C GLY A 93 0.83 -8.65 -9.12
N LEU A 94 0.29 -8.14 -8.00
CA LEU A 94 0.30 -8.81 -6.70
C LEU A 94 -1.03 -8.69 -5.97
N GLU A 95 -1.31 -9.66 -5.11
CA GLU A 95 -2.52 -9.67 -4.28
C GLU A 95 -2.38 -8.70 -3.11
N THR A 96 -3.28 -7.71 -3.03
CA THR A 96 -3.32 -6.68 -1.98
C THR A 96 -4.66 -6.70 -1.25
N LYS A 97 -4.64 -6.57 0.08
CA LYS A 97 -5.89 -6.38 0.83
C LYS A 97 -6.36 -4.94 0.62
N VAL A 98 -7.63 -4.73 0.26
CA VAL A 98 -8.22 -3.39 0.16
C VAL A 98 -9.20 -3.21 1.31
N THR A 99 -9.03 -2.12 2.07
CA THR A 99 -9.92 -1.76 3.18
C THR A 99 -10.49 -0.37 2.91
N LEU A 100 -11.81 -0.27 2.86
CA LEU A 100 -12.50 1.02 2.75
C LEU A 100 -12.59 1.67 4.13
N ALA A 101 -12.21 2.94 4.23
CA ALA A 101 -12.23 3.73 5.44
C ALA A 101 -13.29 4.84 5.33
N GLU A 102 -13.86 5.22 6.47
CA GLU A 102 -14.86 6.29 6.51
C GLU A 102 -14.28 7.62 6.01
N PRO A 103 -15.10 8.47 5.38
CA PRO A 103 -14.67 9.80 4.99
C PRO A 103 -14.05 10.58 6.16
N LYS A 104 -12.91 11.22 5.92
CA LYS A 104 -12.11 12.00 6.88
C LYS A 104 -11.57 11.22 8.07
N SER A 105 -11.52 9.89 8.02
CA SER A 105 -11.01 9.04 9.11
C SER A 105 -9.49 8.83 9.07
N LEU A 106 -8.85 9.03 7.91
CA LEU A 106 -7.40 8.87 7.81
C LEU A 106 -6.69 10.13 8.33
N GLU A 107 -5.58 9.93 9.04
CA GLU A 107 -4.78 11.02 9.59
C GLU A 107 -4.24 11.92 8.46
N ARG A 108 -4.52 13.22 8.59
CA ARG A 108 -4.08 14.24 7.64
C ARG A 108 -2.71 14.76 8.08
N PHE A 109 -1.66 14.30 7.41
CA PHE A 109 -0.30 14.76 7.72
C PHE A 109 0.15 15.87 6.77
N GLN A 110 0.82 16.89 7.30
CA GLN A 110 1.48 17.93 6.49
C GLN A 110 2.89 17.44 6.05
N GLY A 111 3.19 17.49 4.75
CA GLY A 111 4.53 17.21 4.17
C GLY A 111 4.59 16.00 3.22
N LYS A 112 5.79 15.41 3.03
CA LYS A 112 6.02 14.08 2.40
C LYS A 112 5.46 12.97 3.31
N ALA A 113 4.20 13.14 3.68
CA ALA A 113 3.44 12.38 4.66
C ALA A 113 3.75 10.89 4.52
N LYS A 114 4.08 10.22 5.62
CA LYS A 114 4.28 8.76 5.66
C LYS A 114 2.95 8.08 5.37
N ARG A 115 2.60 8.00 4.08
CA ARG A 115 1.49 7.19 3.56
C ARG A 115 1.75 5.70 3.81
N ILE A 116 2.98 5.35 4.15
CA ILE A 116 3.45 4.00 4.41
C ILE A 116 3.58 3.81 5.92
N LEU A 117 2.81 2.89 6.45
CA LEU A 117 2.93 2.34 7.79
C LEU A 117 3.57 0.95 7.68
N ASP A 118 4.84 0.85 8.08
CA ASP A 118 5.60 -0.40 8.05
C ASP A 118 5.55 -1.07 9.43
N LEU A 119 4.73 -2.11 9.54
CA LEU A 119 4.50 -2.91 10.74
C LEU A 119 5.15 -4.30 10.63
N ARG A 120 6.14 -4.50 9.76
CA ARG A 120 6.80 -5.82 9.58
C ARG A 120 7.49 -6.35 10.84
N ASN A 121 7.78 -5.47 11.81
CA ASN A 121 8.40 -5.81 13.09
C ASN A 121 7.39 -5.98 14.23
N GLU A 122 6.11 -5.71 13.99
CA GLU A 122 5.06 -5.85 14.99
C GLU A 122 4.34 -7.20 14.80
N PRO A 123 3.98 -7.90 15.90
CA PRO A 123 3.19 -9.12 15.83
C PRO A 123 1.78 -8.84 15.29
N GLU A 124 1.22 -9.75 14.49
CA GLU A 124 -0.23 -9.72 14.18
C GLU A 124 -1.02 -9.93 15.48
N GLU A 125 -1.92 -9.00 15.82
CA GLU A 125 -2.97 -9.20 16.83
C GLU A 125 -4.01 -10.23 16.36
#